data_AF-A0A221MA16-F1
#
_entry.id   AF-A0A221MA16-F1
#
_cell.length_a   1.000
_cell.length_b   1.000
_cell.length_c   1.000
_cell.angle_alpha   90.00
_cell.angle_beta   90.00
_cell.angle_gamma   90.00
#
_symmetry.space_group_name_H-M   'P 1'
#
loop_
_entity.id
_entity.type
_entity.pdbx_description
1 polymer ?
#
loop_
_entity_poly.entity_id
_entity_poly.type
_entity_poly.pdbx_seq_one_letter_code
_entity_poly.pdbx_strand_id
1 'polypeptide(L)' 'MKATFRLPNTGKGWISLGLIIFVILLGSWPVIPLLNNETIILGMPILMTWSVIIIFLTTFIMWFINKIGGIK' A
#
# COMPACT_ATOMS: atom_id res chain seq x y z
N MET A 1 17.06 22.53 4.14
CA MET A 1 15.95 22.60 3.18
C MET A 1 14.66 22.77 3.97
N LYS A 2 13.86 23.82 3.72
CA LYS A 2 12.60 24.03 4.43
C LYS A 2 11.57 23.06 3.84
N ALA A 3 11.24 21.99 4.55
CA ALA A 3 10.24 21.01 4.10
C ALA A 3 8.85 21.64 4.23
N THR A 4 8.36 22.27 3.16
CA THR A 4 6.96 22.70 3.09
C THR A 4 6.11 21.47 2.78
N PHE A 5 5.45 20.93 3.81
CA PHE A 5 4.46 19.88 3.66
C PHE A 5 3.24 20.46 2.92
N ARG A 6 3.06 20.09 1.65
CA ARG A 6 1.86 20.43 0.88
C ARG A 6 0.83 19.32 1.06
N LEU A 7 -0.25 19.63 1.77
CA LEU A 7 -1.40 18.74 1.89
C LEU A 7 -2.25 18.79 0.60
N PRO A 8 -2.92 17.69 0.23
CA PRO A 8 -3.83 17.70 -0.91
C PRO A 8 -5.00 18.66 -0.66
N ASN A 9 -5.29 19.52 -1.64
CA ASN A 9 -6.38 20.51 -1.56
C ASN A 9 -7.63 20.08 -2.34
N THR A 10 -7.61 18.88 -2.94
CA THR A 10 -8.70 18.34 -3.75
C THR A 10 -9.18 17.01 -3.19
N GLY A 11 -10.48 16.71 -3.31
CA GLY A 11 -11.02 15.41 -2.89
C GLY A 11 -10.34 14.21 -3.56
N LYS A 12 -9.91 14.37 -4.82
CA LYS A 12 -9.12 13.37 -5.55
C LYS A 12 -7.74 13.13 -4.94
N GLY A 13 -7.07 14.19 -4.47
CA GLY A 13 -5.79 14.09 -3.77
C GLY A 13 -5.91 13.40 -2.42
N TRP A 14 -6.99 13.65 -1.68
CA TRP A 14 -7.29 12.93 -0.42
C TRP A 14 -7.56 11.44 -0.64
N ILE A 15 -8.32 11.08 -1.68
CA ILE A 15 -8.52 9.66 -2.07
C ILE A 15 -7.18 9.00 -2.42
N SER A 16 -6.32 9.70 -3.16
CA SER A 16 -5.01 9.20 -3.56
C SER A 16 -4.10 8.96 -2.36
N LEU A 17 -4.07 9.90 -1.41
CA LEU A 17 -3.33 9.77 -0.16
C LEU A 17 -3.87 8.59 0.68
N GLY A 18 -5.20 8.46 0.80
CA GLY A 18 -5.84 7.34 1.48
C GLY A 18 -5.48 5.98 0.88
N LEU A 19 -5.48 5.86 -0.45
CA LEU A 19 -5.08 4.64 -1.15
C LEU A 19 -3.60 4.28 -0.89
N ILE A 20 -2.70 5.27 -0.86
CA ILE A 20 -1.29 5.04 -0.54
C ILE A 20 -1.13 4.55 0.90
N ILE A 21 -1.77 5.21 1.86
CA ILE A 21 -1.75 4.79 3.28
C ILE A 21 -2.31 3.37 3.42
N PHE A 22 -3.40 3.06 2.73
CA PHE A 22 -4.02 1.73 2.76
C PHE A 22 -3.04 0.63 2.33
N VAL A 23 -2.30 0.85 1.23
CA VAL A 23 -1.30 -0.11 0.76
C VAL A 23 -0.13 -0.24 1.72
N ILE A 24 0.32 0.88 2.29
CA ILE A 24 1.38 0.87 3.31
C ILE A 24 0.92 0.04 4.51
N LEU A 25 -0.31 0.18 4.98
CA LEU A 25 -0.85 -0.61 6.10
C LEU A 25 -0.96 -2.10 5.76
N LEU A 26 -1.40 -2.44 4.55
CA LEU A 26 -1.46 -3.83 4.07
C LEU A 26 -0.08 -4.48 3.93
N GLY A 27 0.92 -3.71 3.50
CA GLY A 27 2.31 -4.16 3.38
C GLY A 27 3.11 -4.09 4.68
N SER A 28 2.60 -3.37 5.68
CA SER A 28 3.23 -3.23 6.98
C SER A 28 2.85 -4.37 7.93
N TRP A 29 3.45 -4.30 9.11
CA TRP A 29 3.63 -5.37 10.07
C TRP A 29 2.38 -6.05 10.67
N PRO A 30 1.12 -5.57 10.68
CA PRO A 30 0.06 -6.32 11.38
C PRO A 30 -0.36 -7.62 10.65
N VAL A 31 -0.06 -7.78 9.36
CA VAL A 31 -0.45 -8.99 8.60
C VAL A 31 0.54 -10.13 8.78
N ILE A 32 1.82 -9.82 9.05
CA ILE A 32 2.90 -10.81 9.14
C ILE A 32 2.69 -11.77 10.32
N PRO A 33 2.34 -11.35 11.55
CA PRO A 33 2.07 -12.27 12.66
C PRO A 33 0.82 -13.14 12.48
N LEU A 34 -0.18 -12.68 11.71
CA LEU A 34 -1.38 -13.46 11.41
C LEU A 34 -1.07 -14.65 10.47
N LEU A 35 -0.10 -14.47 9.58
CA LEU A 35 0.35 -15.49 8.61
C LEU A 35 1.60 -16.27 9.07
N ASN A 36 2.35 -15.73 10.03
CA ASN A 36 3.58 -16.32 10.58
C ASN A 36 3.29 -16.98 11.94
N ASN A 37 2.39 -17.97 11.93
CA ASN A 37 2.23 -18.87 13.06
C ASN A 37 3.23 -20.02 12.93
N GLU A 38 3.84 -20.42 14.04
CA GLU A 38 4.90 -21.45 14.12
C GLU A 38 4.44 -22.84 13.65
N THR A 39 3.12 -23.02 13.48
CA THR A 39 2.46 -24.22 12.96
C THR A 39 2.36 -24.27 11.43
N ILE A 40 2.72 -23.19 10.72
CA ILE A 40 2.56 -23.08 9.27
C ILE A 40 3.89 -23.46 8.59
N ILE A 41 3.97 -24.72 8.16
CA ILE A 41 5.11 -25.30 7.41
C ILE A 41 5.46 -24.48 6.14
N LEU A 42 4.51 -23.72 5.60
CA LEU A 42 4.65 -22.87 4.42
C LEU A 42 4.64 -21.35 4.72
N GLY A 43 4.99 -20.92 5.94
CA GLY A 43 4.96 -19.50 6.32
C GLY A 43 5.74 -18.61 5.36
N MET A 44 6.96 -19.03 4.99
CA MET A 44 7.82 -18.31 4.04
C MET A 44 7.20 -18.19 2.62
N PRO A 45 6.77 -19.28 1.95
CA PRO A 45 6.04 -19.20 0.68
C PRO A 45 4.77 -18.33 0.70
N ILE A 46 4.02 -18.36 1.80
CA ILE A 46 2.80 -17.55 1.96
C ILE A 46 3.14 -16.06 2.03
N LEU A 47 4.18 -15.69 2.79
CA LEU A 47 4.66 -14.32 2.87
C LEU A 47 5.21 -13.81 1.52
N MET A 48 5.88 -14.67 0.76
CA MET A 48 6.33 -14.34 -0.60
C MET A 48 5.14 -14.09 -1.53
N THR A 49 4.13 -14.95 -1.49
CA THR A 49 2.90 -14.78 -2.30
C THR A 49 2.18 -13.49 -1.94
N TRP A 50 2.08 -13.17 -0.65
CA TRP A 50 1.49 -11.92 -0.16
C TRP A 50 2.25 -10.69 -0.67
N SER A 51 3.58 -10.75 -0.67
CA SER A 51 4.42 -9.67 -1.19
C SER A 51 4.20 -9.45 -2.69
N VAL A 52 4.09 -10.53 -3.47
CA VAL A 52 3.76 -10.43 -4.91
C VAL A 52 2.40 -9.76 -5.12
N ILE A 53 1.38 -10.13 -4.34
CA ILE A 53 0.05 -9.50 -4.38
C ILE A 53 0.16 -7.99 -4.12
N ILE A 54 0.94 -7.58 -3.12
CA ILE A 54 1.13 -6.15 -2.79
C ILE A 54 1.87 -5.39 -3.88
N ILE A 55 2.85 -6.01 -4.56
CA ILE A 55 3.53 -5.38 -5.70
C ILE A 55 2.54 -5.12 -6.86
N PHE A 56 1.66 -6.06 -7.16
CA PHE A 56 0.60 -5.82 -8.15
C PHE A 56 -0.38 -4.75 -7.68
N LEU A 57 -0.76 -4.76 -6.40
CA LEU A 57 -1.69 -3.80 -5.83
C LEU A 57 -1.13 -2.37 -5.83
N THR A 58 0.13 -2.18 -5.45
CA THR A 58 0.83 -0.88 -5.52
C THR A 58 0.83 -0.34 -6.94
N THR A 59 1.20 -1.18 -7.91
CA THR A 59 1.22 -0.81 -9.34
C THR A 59 -0.17 -0.40 -9.83
N PHE A 60 -1.19 -1.18 -9.49
CA PHE A 60 -2.57 -0.89 -9.84
C PHE A 60 -3.06 0.43 -9.23
N ILE A 61 -2.75 0.69 -7.96
CA ILE A 61 -3.16 1.91 -7.27
C ILE A 61 -2.46 3.14 -7.85
N MET A 62 -1.17 3.06 -8.18
CA MET A 62 -0.47 4.16 -8.85
C MET A 62 -1.07 4.45 -10.23
N TRP A 63 -1.39 3.41 -10.99
CA TRP A 63 -2.11 3.56 -12.27
C TRP A 63 -3.49 4.20 -12.07
N PHE A 64 -4.24 3.76 -11.06
CA PHE A 64 -5.57 4.29 -10.74
C PHE A 64 -5.51 5.77 -10.31
N ILE A 65 -4.59 6.13 -9.43
CA ILE A 65 -4.34 7.51 -8.97
C ILE A 65 -4.02 8.42 -10.17
N ASN A 66 -3.19 7.94 -11.09
CA ASN A 66 -2.87 8.66 -12.31
C ASN A 66 -4.13 8.86 -13.18
N LYS A 67 -4.94 7.81 -13.36
CA LYS A 67 -6.16 7.85 -14.17
C LYS A 67 -7.23 8.81 -13.62
N ILE A 68 -7.38 8.92 -12.30
CA ILE A 68 -8.36 9.84 -11.68
C ILE A 68 -7.89 11.30 -11.68
N GLY A 69 -6.63 11.56 -12.05
CA GLY A 69 -6.00 12.88 -11.96
C GLY A 69 -5.76 13.31 -10.52
N GLY A 70 -5.39 12.36 -9.65
CA GLY A 70 -5.03 12.63 -8.25
C GLY A 70 -3.72 13.39 -8.08
N ILE A 71 -2.89 13.37 -9.13
CA ILE A 71 -1.64 14.13 -9.25
C ILE A 71 -1.97 15.34 -10.12
N LYS A 72 -2.16 16.50 -9.49
CA LYS A 72 -2.25 17.81 -10.14
C LYS A 72 -1.11 18.69 -9.66
#